data_AF-A0A8H7DYX1-F1
#
_entry.id   AF-A0A8H7DYX1-F1
#
_cell.length_a   1.000
_cell.length_b   1.000
_cell.length_c   1.000
_cell.angle_alpha   90.00
_cell.angle_beta   90.00
_cell.angle_gamma   90.00
#
_symmetry.space_group_name_H-M   'P 1'
#
loop_
_entity.id
_entity.type
_entity.pdbx_description
1 polymer ?
#
loop_
_entity_poly.entity_id
_entity_poly.type
_entity_poly.pdbx_seq_one_letter_code
_entity_poly.pdbx_strand_id
1 'polypeptide(L)'
;MSIAVYERRKVWSPVHSAIRSLASHNRITGENATKVQAYRIKYTNPFSGILSTLAHHCVDLLYIFDAFYEDLAKADPSNQKLVEAMQQHWIDFIWDGCQPETSNYGVREDETTVYERDRTRTVRKLSEDPECNERAKRLELLAQDPAGMRILWGMLSGVIPRS
;
A
#
# COMPACT_ATOMS: atom_id res chain seq x y z
N MET A 1 18.41 26.16 30.39
CA MET A 1 18.93 25.71 29.07
C MET A 1 18.25 24.37 28.78
N SER A 2 17.18 24.38 27.97
CA SER A 2 16.39 23.17 27.71
C SER A 2 16.87 22.53 26.41
N ILE A 3 17.36 21.30 26.50
CA ILE A 3 17.80 20.52 25.33
C ILE A 3 16.54 20.06 24.62
N ALA A 4 16.24 20.64 23.47
CA ALA A 4 15.22 20.11 22.57
C ALA A 4 15.74 18.78 22.03
N VAL A 5 15.22 17.67 22.57
CA VAL A 5 15.40 16.34 22.02
C VAL A 5 14.74 16.36 20.65
N TYR A 6 15.56 16.46 19.59
CA TYR A 6 15.12 16.34 18.21
C TYR A 6 14.74 14.88 17.99
N GLU A 7 13.50 14.54 18.30
CA GLU A 7 12.94 13.22 18.04
C GLU A 7 12.99 13.00 16.53
N ARG A 8 13.90 12.12 16.06
CA ARG A 8 14.00 11.77 14.64
C ARG A 8 12.64 11.26 14.19
N ARG A 9 11.94 12.04 13.36
CA ARG A 9 10.69 11.61 12.72
C ARG A 9 11.00 10.35 11.93
N LYS A 10 10.51 9.20 12.41
CA LYS A 10 10.61 7.91 11.73
C LYS A 10 10.10 8.09 10.30
N VAL A 11 10.94 7.82 9.29
CA VAL A 11 10.54 7.97 7.88
C VAL A 11 9.64 6.80 7.53
N TRP A 12 8.34 7.06 7.39
CA TRP A 12 7.37 6.07 6.95
C TRP A 12 7.30 6.04 5.41
N SER A 13 6.74 4.97 4.84
CA SER A 13 6.44 4.97 3.40
C SER A 13 5.57 6.18 3.04
N PRO A 14 5.72 6.79 1.84
CA PRO A 14 5.01 8.01 1.46
C PRO A 14 3.49 7.96 1.69
N VAL A 15 2.88 6.80 1.41
CA VAL A 15 1.44 6.54 1.63
C VAL A 15 1.07 6.69 3.12
N HIS A 16 1.92 6.21 4.02
CA HIS A 16 1.70 6.27 5.47
C HIS A 16 1.94 7.66 6.04
N SER A 17 2.94 8.37 5.50
CA SER A 17 3.15 9.78 5.81
C SER A 17 1.91 10.61 5.42
N ALA A 18 1.30 10.30 4.26
CA ALA A 18 0.05 10.93 3.83
C ALA A 18 -1.13 10.58 4.77
N ILE A 19 -1.31 9.30 5.14
CA ILE A 19 -2.34 8.85 6.09
C ILE A 19 -2.25 9.63 7.41
N ARG A 20 -1.06 9.70 8.02
CA ARG A 20 -0.87 10.42 9.29
C ARG A 20 -1.06 11.92 9.16
N SER A 21 -0.55 12.50 8.07
CA SER A 21 -0.70 13.94 7.84
C SER A 21 -2.15 14.33 7.73
N LEU A 22 -2.94 13.53 7.00
CA LEU A 22 -4.37 13.74 6.84
C LEU A 22 -5.14 13.50 8.15
N ALA A 23 -4.83 12.42 8.87
CA ALA A 23 -5.45 12.16 10.17
C ALA A 23 -5.17 13.29 11.18
N SER A 24 -3.94 13.80 11.18
CA SER A 24 -3.55 14.93 12.02
C SER A 24 -4.26 16.22 11.63
N HIS A 25 -4.47 16.45 10.33
CA HIS A 25 -5.23 17.58 9.81
C HIS A 25 -6.70 17.51 10.24
N ASN A 26 -7.37 16.36 10.05
CA ASN A 26 -8.77 16.17 10.42
C ASN A 26 -9.01 16.37 11.92
N ARG A 27 -8.06 15.96 12.78
CA ARG A 27 -8.13 16.22 14.24
C ARG A 27 -8.11 17.70 14.59
N ILE A 28 -7.48 18.53 13.76
CA ILE A 28 -7.35 19.98 13.98
C ILE A 28 -8.56 20.73 13.44
N THR A 29 -9.04 20.36 12.24
CA THR A 29 -10.11 21.10 11.54
C THR A 29 -11.51 20.67 11.98
N GLY A 30 -11.66 19.51 12.62
CA GLY A 30 -12.98 18.95 12.95
C GLY A 30 -13.77 18.50 11.71
N GLU A 31 -13.12 18.45 10.54
CA GLU A 31 -13.71 17.95 9.31
C GLU A 31 -13.67 16.41 9.31
N ASN A 32 -14.83 15.77 9.15
CA ASN A 32 -14.96 14.32 9.03
C ASN A 32 -14.53 13.75 7.66
N ALA A 33 -13.93 14.56 6.77
CA ALA A 33 -14.22 14.40 5.34
C ALA A 33 -13.27 13.50 4.53
N THR A 34 -12.20 12.91 5.08
CA THR A 34 -11.35 12.03 4.26
C THR A 34 -10.67 10.92 5.07
N LYS A 35 -10.99 9.66 4.73
CA LYS A 35 -10.28 8.46 5.20
C LYS A 35 -9.35 7.96 4.10
N VAL A 36 -8.10 7.69 4.44
CA VAL A 36 -7.15 7.04 3.53
C VAL A 36 -6.89 5.62 4.03
N GLN A 37 -7.01 4.65 3.13
CA GLN A 37 -6.66 3.27 3.40
C GLN A 37 -5.54 2.83 2.45
N ALA A 38 -4.64 1.99 2.95
CA ALA A 38 -3.56 1.40 2.16
C ALA A 38 -3.68 -0.12 2.18
N TYR A 39 -3.47 -0.73 1.01
CA TYR A 39 -3.32 -2.17 0.88
C TYR A 39 -1.99 -2.53 0.20
N ARG A 40 -1.51 -3.74 0.46
CA ARG A 40 -0.33 -4.34 -0.18
C ARG A 40 -0.71 -5.68 -0.82
N ILE A 41 -0.13 -5.94 -1.97
CA ILE A 41 -0.30 -7.21 -2.70
C ILE A 41 1.02 -7.96 -2.69
N LYS A 42 0.95 -9.26 -2.37
CA LYS A 42 2.09 -10.19 -2.39
C LYS A 42 1.91 -11.35 -3.37
N TYR A 43 0.70 -11.55 -3.88
CA TYR A 43 0.42 -12.54 -4.91
C TYR A 43 0.97 -12.12 -6.28
N THR A 44 1.12 -13.09 -7.17
CA THR A 44 1.69 -12.94 -8.51
C THR A 44 0.63 -13.15 -9.59
N ASN A 45 1.04 -12.98 -10.84
CA ASN A 45 0.20 -13.30 -12.00
C ASN A 45 -0.29 -14.77 -11.89
N PRO A 46 -1.62 -15.02 -11.86
CA PRO A 46 -2.18 -16.37 -11.72
C PRO A 46 -1.99 -17.22 -12.99
N PHE A 47 -1.75 -16.59 -14.14
CA PHE A 47 -1.61 -17.29 -15.41
C PHE A 47 -0.19 -17.81 -15.60
N SER A 48 -0.07 -18.99 -16.20
CA SER A 48 1.22 -19.60 -16.51
C SER A 48 2.00 -18.76 -17.52
N GLY A 49 3.32 -18.81 -17.42
CA GLY A 49 4.24 -18.08 -18.31
C GLY A 49 5.48 -17.56 -17.60
N ILE A 50 6.36 -16.91 -18.35
CA ILE A 50 7.65 -16.36 -17.86
C ILE A 50 7.45 -15.38 -16.70
N LEU A 51 6.26 -14.78 -16.62
CA LEU A 51 5.91 -13.72 -15.66
C LEU A 51 5.13 -14.22 -14.44
N SER A 52 4.86 -15.53 -14.35
CA SER A 52 4.03 -16.14 -13.29
C SER A 52 4.62 -16.05 -11.89
N THR A 53 5.95 -15.94 -11.76
CA THR A 53 6.65 -15.91 -10.46
C THR A 53 6.92 -14.50 -9.93
N LEU A 54 6.59 -13.47 -10.70
CA LEU A 54 6.85 -12.08 -10.34
C LEU A 54 5.54 -11.39 -9.92
N ALA A 55 5.62 -10.49 -8.95
CA ALA A 55 4.54 -9.56 -8.67
C ALA A 55 4.50 -8.53 -9.80
N HIS A 56 3.44 -8.55 -10.60
CA HIS A 56 3.32 -7.68 -11.78
C HIS A 56 2.54 -6.42 -11.46
N HIS A 57 2.95 -5.31 -12.07
CA HIS A 57 2.14 -4.10 -12.07
C HIS A 57 0.74 -4.41 -12.65
N CYS A 58 -0.30 -3.83 -12.05
CA CYS A 58 -1.70 -4.01 -12.43
C CYS A 58 -2.30 -5.42 -12.26
N VAL A 59 -1.62 -6.34 -11.57
CA VAL A 59 -2.17 -7.69 -11.32
C VAL A 59 -3.45 -7.66 -10.48
N ASP A 60 -3.65 -6.62 -9.66
CA ASP A 60 -4.87 -6.39 -8.91
C ASP A 60 -6.10 -6.14 -9.76
N LEU A 61 -5.94 -5.52 -10.93
CA LEU A 61 -7.07 -5.23 -11.80
C LEU A 61 -7.81 -6.50 -12.22
N LEU A 62 -7.09 -7.64 -12.31
CA LEU A 62 -7.70 -8.94 -12.57
C LEU A 62 -8.74 -9.32 -11.50
N TYR A 63 -8.43 -9.04 -10.23
CA TYR A 63 -9.27 -9.41 -9.10
C TYR A 63 -10.32 -8.35 -8.77
N ILE A 64 -9.97 -7.06 -8.91
CA ILE A 64 -10.90 -5.95 -8.69
C ILE A 64 -12.07 -6.04 -9.67
N PHE A 65 -11.78 -6.26 -10.95
CA PHE A 65 -12.79 -6.29 -12.00
C PHE A 65 -13.34 -7.69 -12.30
N ASP A 66 -12.84 -8.73 -11.62
CA ASP A 66 -13.12 -10.13 -11.97
C ASP A 66 -12.91 -10.38 -13.48
N ALA A 67 -11.82 -9.81 -14.01
CA ALA A 67 -11.46 -9.98 -15.39
C ALA A 67 -10.94 -11.42 -15.53
N PHE A 68 -11.58 -12.21 -16.41
CA PHE A 68 -11.28 -13.62 -16.67
C PHE A 68 -11.76 -14.61 -15.58
N TYR A 69 -13.00 -14.44 -15.08
CA TYR A 69 -13.65 -15.33 -14.10
C TYR A 69 -13.32 -16.83 -14.26
N GLU A 70 -13.61 -17.40 -15.43
CA GLU A 70 -13.38 -18.82 -15.68
C GLU A 70 -11.89 -19.19 -15.66
N ASP A 71 -11.04 -18.36 -16.24
CA ASP A 71 -9.60 -18.66 -16.36
C ASP A 71 -8.89 -18.50 -15.02
N LEU A 72 -9.33 -17.54 -14.18
CA LEU A 72 -8.88 -17.41 -12.80
C LEU A 72 -9.22 -18.66 -11.98
N ALA A 73 -10.45 -19.17 -12.11
CA ALA A 73 -10.89 -20.39 -11.42
C ALA A 73 -10.14 -21.64 -11.89
N LYS A 74 -9.86 -21.74 -13.20
CA LYS A 74 -9.06 -22.83 -13.79
C LYS A 74 -7.61 -22.78 -13.34
N ALA A 75 -7.03 -21.58 -13.20
CA ALA A 75 -5.64 -21.40 -12.78
C ALA A 75 -5.44 -21.82 -11.31
N ASP A 76 -6.31 -21.36 -10.42
CA ASP A 76 -6.33 -21.74 -9.01
C ASP A 76 -7.72 -21.45 -8.41
N PRO A 77 -8.45 -22.43 -7.85
CA PRO A 77 -9.76 -22.20 -7.23
C PRO A 77 -9.73 -21.16 -6.10
N SER A 78 -8.60 -20.92 -5.44
CA SER A 78 -8.44 -19.89 -4.42
C SER A 78 -8.51 -18.46 -4.97
N ASN A 79 -8.34 -18.26 -6.29
CA ASN A 79 -8.49 -16.95 -6.92
C ASN A 79 -9.91 -16.40 -6.75
N GLN A 80 -10.93 -17.26 -6.78
CA GLN A 80 -12.32 -16.86 -6.58
C GLN A 80 -12.55 -16.25 -5.20
N LYS A 81 -11.98 -16.87 -4.15
CA LYS A 81 -12.03 -16.32 -2.80
C LYS A 81 -11.32 -14.96 -2.69
N LEU A 82 -10.25 -14.77 -3.45
CA LEU A 82 -9.53 -13.49 -3.48
C LEU A 82 -10.30 -12.41 -4.23
N VAL A 83 -10.97 -12.76 -5.35
CA VAL A 83 -11.89 -11.85 -6.06
C VAL A 83 -12.96 -11.36 -5.09
N GLU A 84 -13.67 -12.28 -4.44
CA GLU A 84 -14.71 -11.97 -3.45
C GLU A 84 -14.16 -11.07 -2.33
N ALA A 85 -13.02 -11.44 -1.72
CA ALA A 85 -12.42 -10.67 -0.63
C ALA A 85 -11.97 -9.26 -1.06
N MET A 86 -11.46 -9.12 -2.28
CA MET A 86 -10.99 -7.83 -2.81
C MET A 86 -12.16 -6.93 -3.19
N GLN A 87 -13.14 -7.47 -3.91
CA GLN A 87 -14.35 -6.73 -4.28
C GLN A 87 -15.13 -6.30 -3.05
N GLN A 88 -15.29 -7.18 -2.06
CA GLN A 88 -15.94 -6.82 -0.80
C GLN A 88 -15.18 -5.68 -0.12
N HIS A 89 -13.85 -5.74 -0.04
CA HIS A 89 -13.06 -4.66 0.55
C HIS A 89 -13.22 -3.31 -0.20
N TRP A 90 -13.29 -3.32 -1.53
CA TRP A 90 -13.55 -2.10 -2.31
C TRP A 90 -14.99 -1.60 -2.15
N ILE A 91 -15.98 -2.50 -2.12
CA ILE A 91 -17.39 -2.17 -1.85
C ILE A 91 -17.52 -1.55 -0.47
N ASP A 92 -16.94 -2.16 0.56
CA ASP A 92 -16.94 -1.63 1.93
C ASP A 92 -16.29 -0.24 1.97
N PHE A 93 -15.15 -0.06 1.30
CA PHE A 93 -14.48 1.23 1.22
C PHE A 93 -15.36 2.32 0.58
N ILE A 94 -16.05 1.99 -0.52
CA ILE A 94 -16.92 2.92 -1.25
C ILE A 94 -18.21 3.20 -0.44
N TRP A 95 -18.86 2.14 0.05
CA TRP A 95 -20.16 2.20 0.72
C TRP A 95 -20.06 2.83 2.11
N ASP A 96 -19.13 2.37 2.95
CA ASP A 96 -18.93 2.91 4.30
C ASP A 96 -18.16 4.23 4.29
N GLY A 97 -17.36 4.49 3.24
CA GLY A 97 -16.80 5.81 2.97
C GLY A 97 -17.87 6.89 2.75
N CYS A 98 -19.09 6.49 2.35
CA CYS A 98 -20.27 7.37 2.27
C CYS A 98 -21.03 7.53 3.60
N GLN A 99 -20.67 6.79 4.66
CA GLN A 99 -21.31 6.80 5.99
C GLN A 99 -20.26 7.03 7.10
N PRO A 100 -19.70 8.26 7.20
CA PRO A 100 -18.61 8.57 8.14
C PRO A 100 -18.99 8.39 9.61
N GLU A 101 -20.27 8.55 9.96
CA GLU A 101 -20.80 8.51 11.33
C GLU A 101 -20.83 7.09 11.94
N THR A 102 -20.89 6.04 11.10
CA THR A 102 -21.11 4.64 11.53
C THR A 102 -20.01 3.68 11.08
N SER A 103 -19.01 4.17 10.33
CA SER A 103 -18.01 3.31 9.70
C SER A 103 -16.95 2.84 10.69
N ASN A 104 -17.22 1.68 11.31
CA ASN A 104 -16.22 0.80 11.93
C ASN A 104 -15.31 0.12 10.89
N TYR A 105 -15.60 0.27 9.60
CA TYR A 105 -14.74 -0.17 8.51
C TYR A 105 -13.65 0.85 8.24
N GLY A 106 -12.43 0.40 8.45
CA GLY A 106 -11.24 1.22 8.34
C GLY A 106 -10.11 0.52 9.07
N VAL A 107 -9.12 0.10 8.29
CA VAL A 107 -7.85 -0.31 8.86
C VAL A 107 -7.29 0.88 9.66
N ARG A 108 -6.85 0.67 10.91
CA ARG A 108 -6.36 1.77 11.77
C ARG A 108 -5.16 2.46 11.12
N GLU A 109 -4.82 3.68 11.57
CA GLU A 109 -3.66 4.44 11.04
C GLU A 109 -2.34 3.65 11.02
N ASP A 110 -2.16 2.69 11.93
CA ASP A 110 -0.97 1.82 12.02
C ASP A 110 -1.20 0.41 11.46
N GLU A 111 -2.25 0.20 10.69
CA GLU A 111 -2.56 -1.09 10.09
C GLU A 111 -2.60 -0.98 8.55
N THR A 112 -2.43 -2.11 7.86
CA THR A 112 -2.63 -2.20 6.40
C THR A 112 -3.25 -3.54 6.04
N THR A 113 -4.10 -3.55 5.00
CA THR A 113 -4.60 -4.79 4.42
C THR A 113 -3.50 -5.41 3.55
N VAL A 114 -3.21 -6.69 3.73
CA VAL A 114 -2.25 -7.44 2.93
C VAL A 114 -2.94 -8.60 2.25
N TYR A 115 -2.86 -8.64 0.93
CA TYR A 115 -3.26 -9.80 0.13
C TYR A 115 -2.04 -10.70 -0.05
N GLU A 116 -2.08 -11.86 0.58
CA GLU A 116 -0.97 -12.79 0.68
C GLU A 116 -0.80 -13.64 -0.58
N ARG A 117 0.33 -14.36 -0.68
CA ARG A 117 0.63 -15.26 -1.81
C ARG A 117 -0.35 -16.42 -1.92
N ASP A 118 -0.88 -16.88 -0.78
CA ASP A 118 -1.87 -17.95 -0.68
C ASP A 118 -3.31 -17.47 -0.92
N ARG A 119 -3.46 -16.24 -1.47
CA ARG A 119 -4.75 -15.63 -1.83
C ARG A 119 -5.63 -15.28 -0.62
N THR A 120 -5.06 -15.29 0.58
CA THR A 120 -5.76 -14.83 1.79
C THR A 120 -5.63 -13.32 1.99
N ARG A 121 -6.61 -12.72 2.66
CA ARG A 121 -6.59 -11.32 3.11
C ARG A 121 -6.26 -11.29 4.60
N THR A 122 -5.23 -10.54 4.98
CA THR A 122 -4.89 -10.30 6.39
C THR A 122 -4.79 -8.81 6.68
N VAL A 123 -4.98 -8.42 7.94
CA VAL A 123 -4.67 -7.07 8.42
C VAL A 123 -3.40 -7.17 9.24
N ARG A 124 -2.41 -6.33 8.93
CA ARG A 124 -1.12 -6.30 9.63
C ARG A 124 -0.88 -4.93 10.23
N LYS A 125 -0.29 -4.91 11.43
CA LYS A 125 0.26 -3.69 12.00
C LYS A 125 1.58 -3.35 11.32
N LEU A 126 1.70 -2.11 10.92
CA LEU A 126 2.83 -1.58 10.17
C LEU A 126 4.07 -1.44 11.05
N SER A 127 3.88 -1.00 12.29
CA SER A 127 4.96 -0.91 13.28
C SER A 127 5.63 -2.26 13.57
N GLU A 128 4.87 -3.34 13.47
CA GLU A 128 5.29 -4.72 13.74
C GLU A 128 5.74 -5.47 12.47
N ASP A 129 5.44 -4.96 11.26
CA ASP A 129 5.81 -5.63 10.01
C ASP A 129 7.30 -5.39 9.66
N PRO A 130 8.16 -6.43 9.69
CA PRO A 130 9.58 -6.29 9.42
C PRO A 130 9.86 -5.82 7.99
N GLU A 131 9.04 -6.22 7.00
CA GLU A 131 9.19 -5.82 5.61
C GLU A 131 8.90 -4.32 5.44
N CYS A 132 7.89 -3.81 6.16
CA CYS A 132 7.58 -2.39 6.19
C CYS A 132 8.70 -1.59 6.88
N ASN A 133 9.24 -2.11 7.98
CA ASN A 133 10.35 -1.50 8.70
C ASN A 133 11.63 -1.44 7.84
N GLU A 134 11.98 -2.51 7.13
CA GLU A 134 13.14 -2.52 6.23
C GLU A 134 12.96 -1.58 5.03
N ARG A 135 11.74 -1.51 4.47
CA ARG A 135 11.43 -0.55 3.41
C ARG A 135 11.55 0.90 3.90
N ALA A 136 11.07 1.19 5.10
CA ALA A 136 11.20 2.48 5.74
C ALA A 136 12.68 2.89 5.93
N LYS A 137 13.51 1.98 6.45
CA LYS A 137 14.97 2.21 6.57
C LYS A 137 15.62 2.50 5.22
N ARG A 138 15.26 1.73 4.18
CA ARG A 138 15.77 1.97 2.83
C ARG A 138 15.39 3.36 2.33
N LEU A 139 14.13 3.76 2.49
CA LEU A 139 13.67 5.09 2.10
C LEU A 139 14.37 6.20 2.90
N GLU A 140 14.64 5.99 4.18
CA GLU A 140 15.41 6.92 5.01
C GLU A 140 16.84 7.10 4.49
N LEU A 141 17.52 6.01 4.12
CA LEU A 141 18.84 6.08 3.49
C LEU A 141 18.79 6.83 2.15
N LEU A 142 17.78 6.56 1.32
CA LEU A 142 17.61 7.25 0.03
C LEU A 142 17.30 8.74 0.20
N ALA A 143 16.63 9.12 1.28
CA ALA A 143 16.30 10.51 1.58
C ALA A 143 17.51 11.35 2.04
N GLN A 144 18.61 10.71 2.45
CA GLN A 144 19.84 11.41 2.87
C GLN A 144 20.61 12.00 1.69
N ASP A 145 20.51 11.40 0.50
CA ASP A 145 21.16 11.90 -0.71
C ASP A 145 20.20 11.95 -1.92
N PRO A 146 19.26 12.90 -1.92
CA PRO A 146 18.34 13.07 -3.03
C PRO A 146 19.05 13.52 -4.32
N ALA A 147 20.24 14.10 -4.23
CA ALA A 147 21.03 14.52 -5.39
C ALA A 147 21.69 13.31 -6.07
N GLY A 148 22.37 12.45 -5.31
CA GLY A 148 22.93 11.19 -5.81
C GLY A 148 21.86 10.27 -6.37
N MET A 149 20.66 10.24 -5.78
CA MET A 149 19.54 9.47 -6.32
C MET A 149 19.01 9.98 -7.65
N ARG A 150 18.97 11.31 -7.86
CA ARG A 150 18.62 11.87 -9.18
C ARG A 150 19.69 11.55 -10.22
N ILE A 151 20.97 11.56 -9.85
CA ILE A 151 22.08 11.20 -10.74
C ILE A 151 21.99 9.72 -11.11
N LEU A 152 21.84 8.82 -10.14
CA LEU A 152 21.68 7.38 -10.37
C LEU A 152 20.45 7.09 -11.24
N TRP A 153 19.32 7.74 -10.96
CA TRP A 153 18.12 7.60 -11.79
C TRP A 153 18.36 8.11 -13.22
N GLY A 154 19.04 9.24 -13.40
CA GLY A 154 19.43 9.74 -14.72
C GLY A 154 20.32 8.77 -15.49
N MET A 155 21.26 8.12 -14.80
CA MET A 155 22.10 7.06 -15.39
C MET A 155 21.29 5.82 -15.79
N LEU A 156 20.37 5.36 -14.93
CA LEU A 156 19.56 4.16 -15.17
C LEU A 156 18.44 4.36 -16.20
N SER A 157 17.88 5.57 -16.27
CA SER A 157 16.80 5.92 -17.21
C SER A 157 17.32 6.41 -18.57
N GLY A 158 18.64 6.55 -18.73
CA GLY A 158 19.26 7.09 -19.95
C GLY A 158 19.05 8.60 -20.14
N VAL A 159 18.46 9.28 -19.15
CA VAL A 159 18.26 10.73 -19.17
C VAL A 159 19.42 11.39 -18.42
N ILE A 160 20.45 11.80 -19.17
CA ILE A 160 21.57 12.56 -18.60
C ILE A 160 21.02 13.89 -18.03
N PRO A 161 21.21 14.19 -16.73
CA PRO A 161 20.86 15.50 -16.20
C PRO A 161 21.66 16.55 -16.95
N ARG A 162 21.00 17.46 -17.65
CA ARG A 162 21.67 18.63 -18.22
C ARG A 162 22.07 19.54 -17.06
N SER A 163 23.36 19.86 -17.01
CA SER A 163 24.00 20.82 -16.11
C SER A 163 23.35 22.20 -16.17
#